data_AF-A0A950FWJ9-F1
#
_entry.id   AF-A0A950FWJ9-F1
#
_cell.length_a   1.000
_cell.length_b   1.000
_cell.length_c   1.000
_cell.angle_alpha   90.00
_cell.angle_beta   90.00
_cell.angle_gamma   90.00
#
_symmetry.space_group_name_H-M   'P 1'
#
loop_
_entity.id
_entity.type
_entity.pdbx_description
1 polymer ?
#
loop_
_entity_poly.entity_id
_entity_poly.type
_entity_poly.pdbx_seq_one_letter_code
_entity_poly.pdbx_strand_id
1 'polypeptide(L)'
;MNRVYLLLFALFLPVLSGDAAEKIDQRNFAVDTCYPNQNELRVAETRAQKFWAKHASRFGSDPKFLAVAASKVFPGEVQDLWRKLINSETTGSFFSHGLERGTYSNLQMTGVLIYDTSTGHLVSNQGYIAVDTPPRGGIARFGPYIARYIGWG
;
A
#
# COMPACT_ATOMS: atom_id res chain seq x y z
N MET A 1 -42.45 14.37 53.09
CA MET A 1 -41.91 13.20 52.35
C MET A 1 -41.73 13.61 50.91
N ASN A 2 -40.55 14.13 50.58
CA ASN A 2 -39.52 13.53 49.70
C ASN A 2 -39.50 14.30 48.38
N ARG A 3 -38.63 15.32 48.24
CA ARG A 3 -37.26 15.19 47.69
C ARG A 3 -37.26 14.24 46.50
N VAL A 4 -36.99 14.74 45.30
CA VAL A 4 -35.92 14.21 44.43
C VAL A 4 -35.76 15.17 43.24
N TYR A 5 -34.70 15.98 43.36
CA TYR A 5 -33.75 16.37 42.33
C TYR A 5 -34.25 16.50 40.89
N LEU A 6 -34.43 17.77 40.50
CA LEU A 6 -34.32 18.26 39.13
C LEU A 6 -32.88 18.03 38.64
N LEU A 7 -32.53 16.77 38.33
CA LEU A 7 -31.22 16.37 37.85
C LEU A 7 -31.06 16.83 36.41
N LEU A 8 -30.27 17.89 36.25
CA LEU A 8 -29.32 18.13 35.16
C LEU A 8 -29.29 16.99 34.13
N PHE A 9 -30.10 17.12 33.08
CA PHE A 9 -29.93 16.39 31.83
C PHE A 9 -28.76 17.04 31.08
N ALA A 10 -27.56 16.94 31.65
CA ALA A 10 -26.32 17.24 30.96
C ALA A 10 -26.14 16.17 29.88
N LEU A 11 -26.52 16.52 28.66
CA LEU A 11 -26.25 15.81 27.42
C LEU A 11 -24.73 15.65 27.24
N PHE A 12 -24.14 14.69 27.94
CA PHE A 12 -22.86 14.11 27.56
C PHE A 12 -23.16 13.07 26.48
N LEU A 13 -23.25 13.53 25.23
CA LEU A 13 -22.97 12.66 24.08
C LEU A 13 -21.47 12.36 24.15
N PRO A 14 -21.03 11.13 24.47
CA PRO A 14 -19.66 10.78 24.18
C PRO A 14 -19.55 10.81 22.65
N VAL A 15 -18.84 11.81 22.13
CA VAL A 15 -18.26 11.75 20.80
C VAL A 15 -17.28 10.57 20.85
N LEU A 16 -17.77 9.36 20.59
CA LEU A 16 -16.93 8.24 20.23
C LEU A 16 -16.34 8.60 18.87
N SER A 17 -15.20 9.29 18.89
CA SER A 17 -14.24 9.22 17.81
C SER A 17 -13.84 7.75 17.72
N GLY A 18 -14.57 7.00 16.90
CA GLY A 18 -14.20 5.65 16.55
C GLY A 18 -12.91 5.72 15.76
N ASP A 19 -11.77 5.61 16.46
CA ASP A 19 -10.53 5.17 15.85
C ASP A 19 -10.80 3.76 15.30
N ALA A 20 -11.30 3.70 14.06
CA ALA A 20 -11.30 2.47 13.30
C ALA A 20 -9.82 2.08 13.17
N ALA A 21 -9.38 1.19 14.05
CA ALA A 21 -8.00 0.72 14.08
C ALA A 21 -7.61 0.31 12.66
N GLU A 22 -6.60 0.98 12.13
CA GLU A 22 -6.24 0.81 10.74
C GLU A 22 -5.76 -0.61 10.50
N LYS A 23 -6.51 -1.38 9.71
CA LYS A 23 -6.22 -2.80 9.49
C LYS A 23 -5.02 -2.94 8.56
N ILE A 24 -3.95 -3.53 9.07
CA ILE A 24 -2.76 -3.89 8.29
C ILE A 24 -3.02 -5.23 7.59
N ASP A 25 -2.88 -5.28 6.27
CA ASP A 25 -2.81 -6.53 5.53
C ASP A 25 -1.41 -7.13 5.69
N GLN A 26 -1.33 -8.26 6.40
CA GLN A 26 -0.06 -8.91 6.69
C GLN A 26 0.50 -9.71 5.51
N ARG A 27 -0.32 -9.96 4.48
CA ARG A 27 0.12 -10.69 3.30
C ARG A 27 1.19 -9.92 2.55
N ASN A 28 2.19 -10.63 2.03
CA ASN A 28 3.23 -9.99 1.25
C ASN A 28 2.77 -9.77 -0.20
N PHE A 29 2.61 -8.49 -0.57
CA PHE A 29 2.21 -8.10 -1.93
C PHE A 29 3.35 -8.15 -2.95
N ALA A 30 4.59 -8.33 -2.50
CA ALA A 30 5.74 -8.46 -3.38
C ALA A 30 5.83 -9.88 -3.95
N VAL A 31 5.74 -10.01 -5.28
CA VAL A 31 5.99 -11.26 -6.01
C VAL A 31 7.46 -11.42 -6.41
N ASP A 32 8.16 -10.30 -6.54
CA ASP A 32 9.58 -10.22 -6.90
C ASP A 32 10.11 -8.81 -6.62
N THR A 33 11.34 -8.54 -7.03
CA THR A 33 11.98 -7.23 -7.03
C THR A 33 12.10 -6.65 -8.44
N CYS A 34 12.21 -5.33 -8.55
CA CYS A 34 12.50 -4.64 -9.80
C CYS A 34 13.50 -3.52 -9.59
N TYR A 35 14.12 -3.04 -10.67
CA TYR A 35 15.04 -1.91 -10.64
C TYR A 35 14.56 -0.84 -11.63
N PRO A 36 13.62 0.04 -11.21
CA PRO A 36 13.14 1.12 -12.06
C PRO A 36 14.29 2.04 -12.50
N ASN A 37 14.13 2.67 -13.66
CA ASN A 37 15.14 3.59 -14.18
C ASN A 37 15.16 4.91 -13.39
N GLN A 38 16.20 5.72 -13.59
CA GLN A 38 16.40 6.99 -12.87
C GLN A 38 15.22 7.96 -12.98
N ASN A 39 14.54 8.00 -14.13
CA ASN A 39 13.38 8.88 -14.29
C ASN A 39 12.18 8.37 -13.47
N GLU A 40 11.94 7.06 -13.45
CA GLU A 40 10.88 6.44 -12.65
C GLU A 40 11.11 6.65 -11.16
N LEU A 41 12.35 6.46 -10.68
CA LEU A 41 12.75 6.74 -9.29
C LEU A 41 12.42 8.18 -8.91
N ARG A 42 12.90 9.15 -9.69
CA ARG A 42 12.68 10.59 -9.44
C ARG A 42 11.20 10.96 -9.42
N VAL A 43 10.43 10.45 -10.38
CA VAL A 43 8.99 10.73 -10.47
C VAL A 43 8.23 10.12 -9.31
N ALA A 44 8.54 8.89 -8.91
CA ALA A 44 7.94 8.21 -7.77
C ALA A 44 8.26 8.93 -6.45
N GLU A 45 9.51 9.35 -6.24
CA GLU A 45 9.90 10.12 -5.07
C GLU A 45 9.16 11.45 -4.99
N THR A 46 9.07 12.18 -6.12
CA THR A 46 8.31 13.44 -6.19
C THR A 46 6.82 13.23 -5.85
N ARG A 47 6.22 12.13 -6.30
CA ARG A 47 4.82 11.78 -5.99
C ARG A 47 4.65 11.50 -4.51
N ALA A 48 5.55 10.69 -3.91
CA ALA A 48 5.50 10.37 -2.50
C ALA A 48 5.69 11.62 -1.62
N GLN A 49 6.64 12.49 -1.96
CA GLN A 49 6.84 13.78 -1.29
C GLN A 49 5.58 14.65 -1.34
N LYS A 50 4.98 14.83 -2.52
CA LYS A 50 3.75 15.62 -2.68
C LYS A 50 2.57 15.02 -1.90
N PHE A 51 2.42 13.70 -1.95
CA PHE A 51 1.39 13.01 -1.21
C PHE A 51 1.56 13.21 0.29
N TRP A 52 2.78 13.03 0.81
CA TRP A 52 3.08 13.16 2.23
C TRP A 52 2.89 14.60 2.71
N ALA A 53 3.39 15.60 1.97
CA ALA A 53 3.20 17.00 2.30
C ALA A 53 1.71 17.38 2.46
N LYS A 54 0.83 16.74 1.69
CA LYS A 54 -0.63 16.99 1.76
C LYS A 54 -1.35 16.22 2.87
N HIS A 55 -0.84 15.05 3.28
CA HIS A 55 -1.59 14.13 4.14
C HIS A 55 -0.89 13.74 5.44
N ALA A 56 0.33 14.24 5.72
CA ALA A 56 1.10 13.90 6.91
C ALA A 56 0.31 14.12 8.21
N SER A 57 -0.43 15.23 8.30
CA SER A 57 -1.26 15.55 9.49
C SER A 57 -2.38 14.55 9.74
N ARG A 58 -2.87 13.86 8.71
CA ARG A 58 -3.93 12.87 8.80
C ARG A 58 -3.42 11.52 9.27
N PHE A 59 -2.25 11.10 8.80
CA PHE A 59 -1.76 9.74 9.01
C PHE A 59 -0.89 9.58 10.25
N GLY A 60 -0.44 10.69 10.86
CA GLY A 60 0.40 10.63 12.05
C GLY A 60 1.77 10.00 11.75
N SER A 61 2.35 9.32 12.74
CA SER A 61 3.71 8.78 12.66
C SER A 61 3.81 7.39 12.03
N ASP A 62 2.70 6.68 11.83
CA ASP A 62 2.70 5.29 11.37
C ASP A 62 1.71 5.03 10.21
N PRO A 63 2.09 4.21 9.21
CA PRO A 63 3.42 3.65 9.00
C PRO A 63 4.38 4.72 8.46
N LYS A 64 5.65 4.64 8.87
CA LYS A 64 6.73 5.53 8.41
C LYS A 64 7.04 5.40 6.92
N PHE A 65 6.56 4.33 6.29
CA PHE A 65 6.83 4.02 4.90
C PHE A 65 5.59 4.22 4.02
N LEU A 66 5.81 4.80 2.84
CA LEU A 66 4.83 4.85 1.76
C LEU A 66 5.27 3.88 0.66
N ALA A 67 4.31 3.13 0.12
CA ALA A 67 4.49 2.30 -1.06
C ALA A 67 3.94 3.04 -2.27
N VAL A 68 4.83 3.48 -3.16
CA VAL A 68 4.50 4.32 -4.33
C VAL A 68 4.72 3.55 -5.63
N ALA A 69 3.75 3.60 -6.54
CA ALA A 69 3.89 3.01 -7.86
C ALA A 69 4.86 3.83 -8.72
N ALA A 70 5.82 3.14 -9.32
CA ALA A 70 6.93 3.73 -10.06
C ALA A 70 6.92 3.36 -11.54
N SER A 71 6.67 2.08 -11.85
CA SER A 71 6.74 1.56 -13.21
C SER A 71 5.65 0.52 -13.47
N LYS A 72 5.38 0.28 -14.76
CA LYS A 72 4.67 -0.93 -15.21
C LYS A 72 5.74 -1.96 -15.55
N VAL A 73 5.57 -3.18 -15.06
CA VAL A 73 6.50 -4.28 -15.35
C VAL A 73 5.81 -5.27 -16.26
N PHE A 74 6.47 -5.62 -17.36
CA PHE A 74 5.98 -6.58 -18.32
C PHE A 74 6.29 -8.01 -17.86
N PRO A 75 5.39 -8.97 -18.06
CA PRO A 75 5.60 -10.37 -17.69
C PRO A 75 6.92 -10.96 -18.22
N GLY A 76 7.34 -10.57 -19.43
CA GLY A 76 8.59 -11.02 -20.03
C GLY A 76 9.86 -10.52 -19.35
N GLU A 77 9.78 -9.52 -18.47
CA GLU A 77 10.92 -9.00 -17.70
C GLU A 77 11.17 -9.83 -16.43
N VAL A 78 10.23 -10.70 -16.05
CA VAL A 78 10.29 -11.46 -14.80
C VAL A 78 10.62 -12.92 -15.09
N GLN A 79 11.84 -13.32 -14.73
CA GLN A 79 12.27 -14.72 -14.81
C GLN A 79 11.44 -15.61 -13.86
N ASP A 80 11.07 -16.81 -14.31
CA ASP A 80 10.30 -17.79 -13.54
C ASP A 80 8.97 -17.24 -13.00
N LEU A 81 8.34 -16.32 -13.73
CA LEU A 81 7.13 -15.63 -13.31
C LEU A 81 6.02 -16.59 -12.86
N TRP A 82 5.75 -17.65 -13.61
CA TRP A 82 4.73 -18.65 -13.22
C TRP A 82 4.94 -19.18 -11.81
N ARG A 83 6.18 -19.55 -11.47
CA ARG A 83 6.53 -20.08 -10.15
C ARG A 83 6.33 -19.01 -9.07
N LYS A 84 6.67 -17.76 -9.35
CA LYS A 84 6.46 -16.63 -8.43
C LYS A 84 4.97 -16.37 -8.19
N LEU A 85 4.15 -16.46 -9.25
CA LEU A 85 2.70 -16.25 -9.16
C LEU A 85 2.01 -17.32 -8.32
N ILE A 86 2.31 -18.60 -8.52
CA ILE A 86 1.68 -19.71 -7.76
C ILE A 86 2.07 -19.73 -6.28
N ASN A 87 3.23 -19.16 -5.94
CA ASN A 87 3.75 -19.11 -4.57
C ASN A 87 3.42 -17.78 -3.86
N SER A 88 2.76 -16.85 -4.54
CA SER A 88 2.40 -15.56 -3.95
C SER A 88 1.10 -15.63 -3.16
N GLU A 89 1.02 -14.84 -2.09
CA GLU A 89 -0.15 -14.72 -1.22
C GLU A 89 -1.24 -13.78 -1.80
N THR A 90 -0.91 -13.02 -2.85
CA THR A 90 -1.72 -11.89 -3.35
C THR A 90 -1.76 -11.84 -4.88
N THR A 91 -1.79 -12.99 -5.55
CA THR A 91 -1.93 -13.09 -7.02
C THR A 91 -3.25 -13.72 -7.42
N GLY A 92 -4.23 -13.69 -6.52
CA GLY A 92 -5.52 -14.34 -6.71
C GLY A 92 -6.27 -13.82 -7.94
N SER A 93 -6.14 -12.53 -8.27
CA SER A 93 -6.80 -11.95 -9.45
C SER A 93 -6.34 -12.59 -10.75
N PHE A 94 -5.06 -12.92 -10.87
CA PHE A 94 -4.49 -13.56 -12.05
C PHE A 94 -5.15 -14.91 -12.33
N PHE A 95 -5.45 -15.69 -11.29
CA PHE A 95 -6.11 -17.00 -11.43
C PHE A 95 -7.62 -16.91 -11.63
N SER A 96 -8.24 -15.76 -11.32
CA SER A 96 -9.69 -15.56 -11.40
C SER A 96 -10.24 -15.41 -12.82
N HIS A 97 -9.39 -15.05 -13.79
CA HIS A 97 -9.80 -14.79 -15.18
C HIS A 97 -9.82 -16.02 -16.10
N GLY A 98 -9.69 -17.22 -15.53
CA GLY A 98 -9.56 -18.47 -16.30
C GLY A 98 -8.14 -18.61 -16.86
N LEU A 99 -7.54 -19.78 -16.64
CA LEU A 99 -6.22 -20.12 -17.17
C LEU A 99 -6.31 -20.43 -18.67
N GLU A 100 -6.90 -19.55 -19.48
CA GLU A 100 -6.91 -19.70 -20.93
C GLU A 100 -5.47 -19.61 -21.46
N ARG A 101 -4.84 -20.80 -21.47
CA ARG A 101 -3.57 -21.17 -22.07
C ARG A 101 -2.42 -20.19 -21.82
N GLY A 102 -1.99 -20.03 -20.57
CA GLY A 102 -0.65 -19.51 -20.26
C GLY A 102 -0.33 -18.13 -20.85
N THR A 103 -1.35 -17.34 -21.18
CA THR A 103 -1.16 -16.01 -21.73
C THR A 103 -1.10 -15.01 -20.59
N TYR A 104 0.06 -14.39 -20.39
CA TYR A 104 0.22 -13.24 -19.50
C TYR A 104 -0.32 -11.94 -20.11
N SER A 105 -1.11 -12.02 -21.18
CA SER A 105 -1.58 -10.89 -21.98
C SER A 105 -2.36 -9.86 -21.18
N ASN A 106 -3.05 -10.29 -20.12
CA ASN A 106 -3.84 -9.44 -19.24
C ASN A 106 -3.17 -9.18 -17.88
N LEU A 107 -1.97 -9.72 -17.65
CA LEU A 107 -1.29 -9.57 -16.37
C LEU A 107 -0.66 -8.18 -16.28
N GLN A 108 -1.23 -7.35 -15.40
CA GLN A 108 -0.67 -6.05 -15.07
C GLN A 108 0.17 -6.19 -13.82
N MET A 109 1.47 -5.89 -13.93
CA MET A 109 2.38 -5.87 -12.79
C MET A 109 2.87 -4.46 -12.57
N THR A 110 2.93 -4.05 -11.31
CA THR A 110 3.33 -2.71 -10.90
C THR A 110 4.64 -2.79 -10.14
N GLY A 111 5.62 -2.00 -10.55
CA GLY A 111 6.81 -1.74 -9.75
C GLY A 111 6.48 -0.74 -8.65
N VAL A 112 6.68 -1.14 -7.40
CA VAL A 112 6.40 -0.37 -6.19
C VAL A 112 7.71 -0.04 -5.48
N LEU A 113 7.95 1.24 -5.24
CA LEU A 113 9.08 1.72 -4.46
C LEU A 113 8.63 2.05 -3.04
N ILE A 114 9.58 1.95 -2.11
CA ILE A 114 9.35 2.29 -0.70
C ILE A 114 9.99 3.64 -0.41
N TYR A 115 9.18 4.56 0.07
CA TYR A 115 9.56 5.90 0.46
C TYR A 115 9.51 6.02 1.98
N ASP A 116 10.59 6.50 2.59
CA ASP A 116 10.68 6.75 4.02
C ASP A 116 10.32 8.21 4.32
N THR A 117 9.20 8.39 5.01
CA THR A 117 8.69 9.70 5.40
C THR A 117 9.56 10.40 6.45
N SER A 118 10.40 9.66 7.17
CA SER A 118 11.30 10.22 8.19
C SER A 118 12.55 10.83 7.57
N THR A 119 13.11 10.22 6.52
CA THR A 119 14.26 10.75 5.79
C THR A 119 13.86 11.64 4.62
N GLY A 120 12.63 11.51 4.13
CA GLY A 120 12.14 12.26 2.98
C GLY A 120 12.57 11.67 1.63
N HIS A 121 13.05 10.43 1.62
CA HIS A 121 13.69 9.79 0.46
C HIS A 121 13.21 8.36 0.22
N LEU A 122 13.45 7.85 -0.99
CA LEU A 122 13.33 6.42 -1.27
C LEU A 122 14.35 5.61 -0.45
N VAL A 123 13.92 4.47 0.10
CA VAL A 123 14.81 3.61 0.92
C VAL A 123 15.91 2.95 0.11
N SER A 124 15.67 2.73 -1.19
CA SER A 124 16.65 2.18 -2.13
C SER A 124 16.21 2.41 -3.57
N ASN A 125 17.10 2.10 -4.53
CA ASN A 125 16.76 2.03 -5.95
C ASN A 125 16.07 0.71 -6.35
N GLN A 126 16.04 -0.28 -5.46
CA GLN A 126 15.30 -1.53 -5.64
C GLN A 126 13.84 -1.33 -5.24
N GLY A 127 12.93 -1.78 -6.10
CA GLY A 127 11.50 -1.85 -5.85
C GLY A 127 10.99 -3.29 -5.72
N TYR A 128 9.69 -3.41 -5.52
CA TYR A 128 8.95 -4.66 -5.44
C TYR A 128 7.94 -4.75 -6.57
N ILE A 129 7.85 -5.90 -7.21
CA ILE A 129 6.81 -6.17 -8.20
C ILE A 129 5.57 -6.63 -7.45
N ALA A 130 4.43 -6.01 -7.74
CA ALA A 130 3.13 -6.39 -7.21
C ALA A 130 2.16 -6.66 -8.37
N VAL A 131 1.38 -7.74 -8.26
CA VAL A 131 0.35 -8.11 -9.24
C VAL A 131 -0.98 -7.53 -8.80
N ASP A 132 -1.47 -7.99 -7.64
CA ASP A 132 -2.49 -7.26 -6.91
C ASP A 132 -1.84 -6.16 -6.10
N THR A 133 -2.61 -5.11 -5.82
CA THR A 133 -2.20 -4.04 -4.92
C THR A 133 -3.28 -3.86 -3.86
N PRO A 134 -2.92 -3.48 -2.63
CA PRO A 134 -3.91 -3.12 -1.63
C PRO A 134 -4.69 -1.87 -2.11
N PRO A 135 -5.89 -1.61 -1.57
CA PRO A 135 -6.60 -0.36 -1.84
C PRO A 135 -5.73 0.85 -1.50
N ARG A 136 -5.85 1.94 -2.28
CA ARG A 136 -5.13 3.18 -2.00
C ARG A 136 -5.45 3.69 -0.59
N GLY A 137 -4.41 4.03 0.15
CA GLY A 137 -4.48 4.41 1.56
C GLY A 137 -4.36 3.24 2.52
N GLY A 138 -4.55 2.00 2.07
CA GLY A 138 -4.39 0.80 2.90
C GLY A 138 -2.92 0.55 3.27
N ILE A 139 -2.71 -0.09 4.42
CA ILE A 139 -1.40 -0.50 4.90
C ILE A 139 -1.20 -1.98 4.59
N ALA A 140 -0.11 -2.31 3.90
CA ALA A 140 0.22 -3.69 3.56
C ALA A 140 1.73 -3.94 3.58
N ARG A 141 2.11 -5.22 3.52
CA ARG A 141 3.50 -5.65 3.46
C ARG A 141 4.00 -5.70 2.02
N PHE A 142 5.17 -5.11 1.78
CA PHE A 142 5.97 -5.21 0.56
C PHE A 142 7.39 -5.64 0.92
N GLY A 143 7.68 -6.93 0.79
CA GLY A 143 8.93 -7.51 1.28
C GLY A 143 9.08 -7.32 2.80
N PRO A 144 10.16 -6.67 3.29
CA PRO A 144 10.35 -6.41 4.71
C PRO A 144 9.61 -5.17 5.23
N TYR A 145 8.95 -4.39 4.35
CA TYR A 145 8.35 -3.12 4.73
C TYR A 145 6.85 -3.25 4.94
N ILE A 146 6.35 -2.66 6.04
CA ILE A 146 4.93 -2.37 6.22
C ILE A 146 4.72 -0.92 5.81
N ALA A 147 3.99 -0.71 4.72
CA ALA A 147 3.89 0.59 4.07
C ALA A 147 2.44 0.92 3.68
N ARG A 148 2.12 2.21 3.74
CA ARG A 148 0.85 2.74 3.23
C ARG A 148 0.93 2.85 1.72
N TYR A 149 0.07 2.12 1.02
CA TYR A 149 0.05 2.15 -0.43
C TYR A 149 -0.63 3.41 -0.95
N ILE A 150 0.09 4.20 -1.75
CA ILE A 150 -0.40 5.48 -2.29
C ILE A 150 -0.68 5.40 -3.80
N GLY A 151 -0.38 4.26 -4.43
CA GLY A 151 -0.46 4.12 -5.88
C GLY A 151 0.44 5.13 -6.60
N TRP A 152 -0.08 5.74 -7.66
CA TRP A 152 0.66 6.68 -8.51
C TRP A 152 0.78 8.12 -7.96
N GLY A 153 0.52 8.33 -6.67
CA GLY A 153 0.58 9.65 -6.02
C GLY A 153 -0.77 10.20 -5.62
#